data_AF-A0AA52EZW9-F1
#
_entry.id   AF-A0AA52EZW9-F1
#
_cell.length_a   1.000
_cell.length_b   1.000
_cell.length_c   1.000
_cell.angle_alpha   90.00
_cell.angle_beta   90.00
_cell.angle_gamma   90.00
#
_symmetry.space_group_name_H-M   'P 1'
#
loop_
_entity.id
_entity.type
_entity.pdbx_description
1 polymer ?
#
loop_
_entity_poly.entity_id
_entity_poly.type
_entity_poly.pdbx_seq_one_letter_code
_entity_poly.pdbx_strand_id
1 'polypeptide(L)'
;MYRIILYILPLLFFSCQSEDREAEIELTKSSNQLEIIYQADTLSNLSQWDSDSLRQIKIKTIENKKLYLEAVADAPLYLFKDAKLIYGANTGELRFEIDKAEKGNYYLGIDDKAQEFSFKTYFLQHKKENALFTGLINFNRETKWISNNVLIIILIITALAMVVIKLNYDKRLFQVLSFNKVFTTRLNEGDQSRVRITDQDNLIFGGLYVFLISSLVYFLSFYSPYEISLISNKGLPEFFNIILWVAIGLISKVVLVTLFSNLFGNSKISAFYIKEMLNINLFFIIIIFFITALIFLYLGFIPNFWFNTALFGLLFFYLLRLILLYFKILKLSGFSNLYLFSYFCTTEIFPFLIGLKYFVR
;
A
#
# COMPACT_ATOMS: atom_id res chain seq x y z
N MET A 1 25.87 -14.22 -8.08
CA MET A 1 25.21 -13.29 -7.13
C MET A 1 24.97 -11.91 -7.71
N TYR A 2 25.94 -11.29 -8.42
CA TYR A 2 25.79 -9.99 -9.09
C TYR A 2 24.65 -9.88 -10.13
N ARG A 3 24.28 -10.97 -10.81
CA ARG A 3 23.19 -10.94 -11.80
C ARG A 3 21.80 -10.70 -11.20
N ILE A 4 21.57 -11.06 -9.94
CA ILE A 4 20.26 -10.85 -9.29
C ILE A 4 20.08 -9.38 -8.90
N ILE A 5 21.15 -8.70 -8.48
CA ILE A 5 21.16 -7.26 -8.20
C ILE A 5 20.88 -6.47 -9.50
N LEU A 6 21.38 -6.95 -10.63
CA LEU A 6 21.16 -6.34 -11.95
C LEU A 6 19.69 -6.42 -12.42
N TYR A 7 18.92 -7.45 -12.01
CA TYR A 7 17.49 -7.59 -12.36
C TYR A 7 16.56 -6.82 -11.42
N ILE A 8 17.00 -6.46 -10.22
CA ILE A 8 16.23 -5.61 -9.28
C ILE A 8 16.42 -4.13 -9.61
N LEU A 9 17.55 -3.75 -10.22
CA LEU A 9 17.83 -2.38 -10.64
C LEU A 9 16.79 -1.75 -11.60
N PRO A 10 16.29 -2.45 -12.65
CA PRO A 10 15.25 -1.88 -13.52
C PRO A 10 13.89 -1.74 -12.81
N LEU A 11 13.58 -2.57 -11.80
CA LEU A 11 12.37 -2.40 -10.99
C LEU A 11 12.43 -1.12 -10.12
N LEU A 12 13.62 -0.68 -9.71
CA LEU A 12 13.82 0.61 -9.04
C LEU A 12 13.72 1.80 -10.02
N PHE A 13 14.08 1.61 -11.29
CA PHE A 13 13.93 2.64 -12.33
C PHE A 13 12.47 2.81 -12.78
N PHE A 14 11.69 1.74 -12.88
CA PHE A 14 10.25 1.84 -13.18
C PHE A 14 9.43 2.45 -12.03
N SER A 15 9.91 2.40 -10.77
CA SER A 15 9.29 3.14 -9.66
C SER A 15 9.63 4.64 -9.62
N CYS A 16 10.52 5.11 -10.50
CA CYS A 16 10.94 6.51 -10.58
C CYS A 16 10.34 7.27 -11.77
N GLN A 17 9.48 6.61 -12.57
CA GLN A 17 8.69 7.32 -13.56
C GLN A 17 7.53 7.99 -12.82
N SER A 18 7.79 9.21 -12.32
CA SER A 18 6.71 10.11 -11.93
C SER A 18 5.82 10.27 -13.15
N GLU A 19 4.59 9.79 -13.02
CA GLU A 19 3.50 10.09 -13.93
C GLU A 19 3.37 11.61 -13.93
N ASP A 20 3.97 12.28 -14.92
CA ASP A 20 3.70 13.68 -15.24
C ASP A 20 2.25 13.74 -15.71
N ARG A 21 1.33 13.76 -14.74
CA ARG A 21 -0.04 14.17 -14.99
C ARG A 21 0.03 15.65 -15.28
N GLU A 22 -0.06 15.99 -16.57
CA GLU A 22 -0.52 17.29 -17.00
C GLU A 22 -1.75 17.62 -16.16
N ALA A 23 -1.67 18.72 -15.43
CA ALA A 23 -2.75 19.24 -14.63
C ALA A 23 -3.86 19.68 -15.57
N GLU A 24 -4.74 18.74 -15.94
CA GLU A 24 -6.10 19.07 -16.30
C GLU A 24 -6.71 19.75 -15.07
N ILE A 25 -6.84 21.07 -15.16
CA ILE A 25 -7.62 21.88 -14.24
C ILE A 25 -9.09 21.58 -14.53
N GLU A 26 -9.52 20.37 -14.20
CA GLU A 26 -10.91 20.11 -13.94
C GLU A 26 -11.20 20.74 -12.57
N LEU A 27 -12.01 21.79 -12.57
CA LEU A 27 -12.73 22.29 -11.40
C LEU A 27 -13.74 21.22 -10.92
N THR A 28 -13.26 20.03 -10.62
CA THR A 28 -14.02 19.07 -9.84
C THR A 28 -14.10 19.63 -8.43
N LYS A 29 -15.32 19.80 -7.94
CA LYS A 29 -15.66 19.94 -6.52
C LYS A 29 -15.18 18.69 -5.79
N SER A 30 -13.88 18.57 -5.61
CA SER A 30 -13.20 17.53 -4.87
C SER A 30 -12.76 18.14 -3.57
N SER A 31 -13.53 17.85 -2.53
CA SER A 31 -13.16 18.02 -1.15
C SER A 31 -11.88 17.23 -0.87
N ASN A 32 -10.70 17.82 -1.07
CA ASN A 32 -9.51 17.62 -0.22
C ASN A 32 -8.32 18.47 -0.67
N GLN A 33 -7.88 19.34 0.26
CA GLN A 33 -6.55 19.96 0.38
C GLN A 33 -6.28 21.29 -0.34
N LEU A 34 -7.31 22.12 -0.49
CA LEU A 34 -7.18 23.52 -0.06
C LEU A 34 -8.09 23.68 1.16
N GLU A 35 -7.51 23.88 2.34
CA GLU A 35 -8.29 24.33 3.49
C GLU A 35 -8.61 25.81 3.25
N ILE A 36 -9.64 26.04 2.43
CA ILE A 36 -10.20 27.36 2.23
C ILE A 36 -10.99 27.65 3.49
N ILE A 37 -10.40 28.42 4.40
CA ILE A 37 -11.15 28.99 5.51
C ILE A 37 -12.07 30.06 4.90
N TYR A 38 -13.28 29.64 4.55
CA TYR A 38 -14.30 30.53 4.00
C TYR A 38 -14.83 31.43 5.11
N GLN A 39 -14.64 32.74 4.95
CA GLN A 39 -15.50 33.73 5.58
C GLN A 39 -16.35 34.35 4.47
N ALA A 40 -17.61 33.95 4.39
CA ALA A 40 -18.58 34.49 3.44
C ALA A 40 -19.64 35.25 4.24
N ASP A 41 -19.65 36.56 4.14
CA ASP A 41 -20.76 37.38 4.62
C ASP A 41 -21.63 37.74 3.41
N THR A 42 -22.81 37.13 3.30
CA THR A 42 -23.85 37.55 2.34
C THR A 42 -24.68 38.65 2.98
N LEU A 43 -24.50 39.89 2.54
CA LEU A 43 -25.20 41.07 3.06
C LEU A 43 -26.65 41.21 2.55
N SER A 44 -27.35 40.12 2.25
CA SER A 44 -28.69 40.16 1.62
C SER A 44 -29.84 40.50 2.56
N ASN A 45 -29.59 40.79 3.86
CA ASN A 45 -30.64 40.88 4.88
C ASN A 45 -30.55 42.07 5.86
N LEU A 46 -29.80 43.14 5.56
CA LEU A 46 -29.81 44.33 6.41
C LEU A 46 -30.31 45.59 5.71
N SER A 47 -31.42 46.08 6.28
CA SER A 47 -32.06 47.38 6.15
C SER A 47 -31.17 48.54 5.72
N GLN A 48 -31.71 49.35 4.80
CA GLN A 48 -31.34 50.72 4.43
C GLN A 48 -30.10 51.29 5.14
N TRP A 49 -29.00 51.35 4.37
CA TRP A 49 -27.79 52.06 4.72
C TRP A 49 -28.00 53.51 4.27
N ASP A 50 -27.99 54.45 5.21
CA ASP A 50 -28.22 55.87 4.94
C ASP A 50 -26.88 56.63 4.83
N SER A 51 -26.79 57.51 3.82
CA SER A 51 -25.75 58.50 3.49
C SER A 51 -24.43 58.06 2.79
N ASP A 52 -24.20 58.68 1.62
CA ASP A 52 -23.02 59.17 0.86
C ASP A 52 -21.58 58.72 1.22
N SER A 53 -21.42 57.61 1.93
CA SER A 53 -20.14 57.09 2.38
C SER A 53 -19.92 55.72 1.77
N LEU A 54 -18.94 55.66 0.85
CA LEU A 54 -18.44 54.43 0.25
C LEU A 54 -18.48 53.27 1.24
N ARG A 55 -19.23 52.22 0.93
CA ARG A 55 -19.29 51.00 1.75
C ARG A 55 -17.91 50.36 1.76
N GLN A 56 -17.23 50.39 2.91
CA GLN A 56 -15.87 49.84 3.06
C GLN A 56 -15.84 48.64 3.98
N ILE A 57 -15.27 47.53 3.50
CA ILE A 57 -14.99 46.33 4.29
C ILE A 57 -13.51 46.29 4.62
N LYS A 58 -13.18 46.32 5.92
CA LYS A 58 -11.80 46.23 6.39
C LYS A 58 -11.34 44.76 6.40
N ILE A 59 -10.38 44.43 5.55
CA ILE A 59 -9.76 43.11 5.48
C ILE A 59 -8.58 43.09 6.46
N LYS A 60 -8.72 42.35 7.56
CA LYS A 60 -7.60 42.09 8.49
C LYS A 60 -6.76 40.93 7.95
N THR A 61 -5.53 41.22 7.54
CA THR A 61 -4.56 40.17 7.18
C THR A 61 -4.06 39.48 8.45
N ILE A 62 -4.43 38.21 8.63
CA ILE A 62 -3.90 37.36 9.70
C ILE A 62 -2.60 36.72 9.18
N GLU A 63 -1.49 37.14 9.78
CA GLU A 63 -0.10 36.64 9.70
C GLU A 63 0.42 35.89 8.45
N ASN A 64 1.52 36.42 7.90
CA ASN A 64 2.61 35.72 7.18
C ASN A 64 2.27 34.74 6.04
N LYS A 65 1.03 34.70 5.54
CA LYS A 65 0.61 33.90 4.40
C LYS A 65 0.12 34.81 3.27
N LYS A 66 0.36 34.39 2.02
CA LYS A 66 -0.19 35.05 0.82
C LYS A 66 -1.71 34.90 0.81
N LEU A 67 -2.43 36.02 0.80
CA LEU A 67 -3.89 36.05 0.84
C LEU A 67 -4.42 36.43 -0.54
N TYR A 68 -5.33 35.63 -1.05
CA TYR A 68 -6.04 35.88 -2.30
C TYR A 68 -7.43 36.42 -1.95
N LEU A 69 -7.77 37.55 -2.53
CA LEU A 69 -9.08 38.18 -2.42
C LEU A 69 -9.82 38.03 -3.74
N GLU A 70 -10.98 37.41 -3.71
CA GLU A 70 -11.94 37.38 -4.81
C GLU A 70 -13.22 38.05 -4.37
N ALA A 71 -13.65 39.09 -5.09
CA ALA A 71 -14.90 39.79 -4.84
C ALA A 71 -15.68 39.96 -6.16
N VAL A 72 -16.99 39.77 -6.08
CA VAL A 72 -17.93 39.88 -7.21
C VAL A 72 -19.10 40.75 -6.78
N ALA A 73 -19.38 41.78 -7.56
CA ALA A 73 -20.50 42.70 -7.39
C ALA A 73 -21.13 43.08 -8.74
N ASP A 74 -22.35 43.60 -8.70
CA ASP A 74 -23.03 44.21 -9.85
C ASP A 74 -22.64 45.68 -10.10
N ALA A 75 -21.71 46.22 -9.31
CA ALA A 75 -21.17 47.58 -9.45
C ALA A 75 -19.64 47.63 -9.26
N PRO A 76 -18.96 48.75 -9.58
CA PRO A 76 -17.52 48.86 -9.45
C PRO A 76 -16.98 48.56 -8.05
N LEU A 77 -15.85 47.87 -7.99
CA LEU A 77 -15.13 47.53 -6.76
C LEU A 77 -13.78 48.24 -6.71
N TYR A 78 -13.38 48.68 -5.52
CA TYR A 78 -12.12 49.39 -5.29
C TYR A 78 -11.37 48.78 -4.10
N LEU A 79 -10.09 48.47 -4.26
CA LEU A 79 -9.24 47.99 -3.17
C LEU A 79 -8.24 49.09 -2.77
N PHE A 80 -8.32 49.50 -1.52
CA PHE A 80 -7.44 50.49 -0.91
C PHE A 80 -6.52 49.84 0.12
N LYS A 81 -5.33 50.43 0.30
CA LYS A 81 -4.43 50.15 1.41
C LYS A 81 -4.03 51.46 2.06
N ASP A 82 -4.28 51.57 3.36
CA ASP A 82 -3.96 52.75 4.15
C ASP A 82 -4.42 54.07 3.46
N ALA A 83 -5.67 54.06 2.96
CA ALA A 83 -6.33 55.14 2.20
C ALA A 83 -5.81 55.43 0.78
N LYS A 84 -4.84 54.66 0.26
CA LYS A 84 -4.40 54.75 -1.14
C LYS A 84 -5.07 53.68 -2.00
N LEU A 85 -5.64 54.08 -3.13
CA LEU A 85 -6.21 53.14 -4.11
C LEU A 85 -5.07 52.30 -4.72
N ILE A 86 -5.16 50.97 -4.61
CA ILE A 86 -4.23 50.03 -5.25
C ILE A 86 -4.83 49.48 -6.53
N TYR A 87 -6.11 49.08 -6.48
CA TYR A 87 -6.76 48.36 -7.58
C TYR A 87 -8.22 48.78 -7.71
N GLY A 88 -8.73 48.85 -8.94
CA GLY A 88 -10.12 49.15 -9.24
C GLY A 88 -10.65 48.24 -10.34
N ALA A 89 -11.85 47.69 -10.14
CA ALA A 89 -12.52 46.79 -11.06
C ALA A 89 -13.88 47.37 -11.48
N ASN A 90 -13.94 47.93 -12.69
CA ASN A 90 -15.17 48.52 -13.23
C ASN A 90 -16.24 47.49 -13.58
N THR A 91 -15.85 46.24 -13.80
CA THR A 91 -16.74 45.12 -14.16
C THR A 91 -17.40 44.47 -12.95
N GLY A 92 -17.09 44.92 -11.74
CA GLY A 92 -17.57 44.31 -10.50
C GLY A 92 -16.85 43.01 -10.12
N GLU A 93 -15.88 42.53 -10.91
CA GLU A 93 -15.04 41.38 -10.56
C GLU A 93 -13.63 41.80 -10.16
N LEU A 94 -13.27 41.57 -8.90
CA LEU A 94 -11.95 41.89 -8.35
C LEU A 94 -11.25 40.62 -7.89
N ARG A 95 -10.09 40.32 -8.49
CA ARG A 95 -9.17 39.27 -8.04
C ARG A 95 -7.81 39.90 -7.74
N PHE A 96 -7.36 39.82 -6.50
CA PHE A 96 -6.12 40.46 -6.08
C PHE A 96 -5.30 39.57 -5.14
N GLU A 97 -3.99 39.45 -5.42
CA GLU A 97 -3.04 38.75 -4.57
C GLU A 97 -2.40 39.75 -3.60
N ILE A 98 -2.62 39.57 -2.29
CA ILE A 98 -1.98 40.36 -1.24
C ILE A 98 -0.69 39.65 -0.85
N ASP A 99 0.45 40.23 -1.25
CA ASP A 99 1.77 39.67 -0.96
C ASP A 99 2.17 39.84 0.52
N LYS A 100 2.92 38.86 1.02
CA LYS A 100 3.31 38.68 2.43
C LYS A 100 4.11 39.86 3.00
N ALA A 101 4.84 40.59 2.16
CA ALA A 101 5.73 41.66 2.59
C ALA A 101 4.98 42.94 2.99
N GLU A 102 3.72 43.08 2.58
CA GLU A 102 3.00 44.34 2.68
C GLU A 102 2.06 44.38 3.89
N LYS A 103 2.62 44.69 5.07
CA LYS A 103 1.83 45.05 6.25
C LYS A 103 1.04 46.33 5.97
N GLY A 104 -0.27 46.30 6.24
CA GLY A 104 -1.17 47.44 6.05
C GLY A 104 -2.63 47.04 6.27
N ASN A 105 -3.51 48.03 6.44
CA ASN A 105 -4.95 47.76 6.48
C ASN A 105 -5.49 47.84 5.05
N TYR A 106 -6.08 46.74 4.58
CA TYR A 106 -6.75 46.69 3.28
C TYR A 106 -8.24 46.99 3.47
N TYR A 107 -8.79 47.82 2.58
CA TYR A 107 -10.19 48.21 2.58
C TYR A 107 -10.78 47.94 1.19
N LEU A 108 -11.81 47.10 1.15
CA LEU A 108 -12.58 46.85 -0.07
C LEU A 108 -13.77 47.81 -0.10
N GLY A 109 -13.68 48.83 -0.95
CA GLY A 109 -14.74 49.78 -1.26
C GLY A 109 -15.68 49.24 -2.32
N ILE A 110 -16.98 49.41 -2.09
CA ILE A 110 -18.07 48.97 -2.97
C ILE A 110 -18.86 50.21 -3.37
N ASP A 111 -19.15 50.35 -4.67
CA ASP A 111 -20.01 51.44 -5.17
C ASP A 111 -21.41 51.36 -4.55
N ASP A 112 -22.00 52.50 -4.21
CA ASP A 112 -23.30 52.60 -3.54
C ASP A 112 -24.44 52.01 -4.38
N LYS A 113 -24.22 51.86 -5.69
CA LYS A 113 -25.17 51.23 -6.62
C LYS A 113 -25.20 49.70 -6.55
N ALA A 114 -24.27 49.06 -5.83
CA ALA A 114 -24.23 47.60 -5.73
C ALA A 114 -25.43 47.04 -4.96
N GLN A 115 -26.20 46.17 -5.60
CA GLN A 115 -27.29 45.41 -4.96
C GLN A 115 -26.82 44.02 -4.55
N GLU A 116 -25.90 43.43 -5.31
CA GLU A 116 -25.37 42.09 -5.07
C GLU A 116 -23.86 42.17 -4.81
N PHE A 117 -23.41 41.54 -3.72
CA PHE A 117 -22.00 41.51 -3.35
C PHE A 117 -21.64 40.19 -2.68
N SER A 118 -20.58 39.57 -3.17
CA SER A 118 -19.97 38.39 -2.56
C SER A 118 -18.45 38.54 -2.55
N PHE A 119 -17.81 38.19 -1.44
CA PHE A 119 -16.35 38.15 -1.36
C PHE A 119 -15.88 36.87 -0.68
N LYS A 120 -14.69 36.44 -1.04
CA LYS A 120 -13.99 35.28 -0.49
C LYS A 120 -12.53 35.64 -0.31
N THR A 121 -11.98 35.29 0.84
CA THR A 121 -10.54 35.32 1.09
C THR A 121 -10.05 33.88 1.26
N TYR A 122 -8.93 33.55 0.63
CA TYR A 122 -8.31 32.23 0.78
C TYR A 122 -6.79 32.32 0.74
N PHE A 123 -6.13 31.33 1.35
CA PHE A 123 -4.69 31.19 1.32
C PHE A 123 -4.32 30.03 0.40
N LEU A 124 -3.45 30.25 -0.59
CA LEU A 124 -2.83 29.14 -1.30
C LEU A 124 -1.71 28.56 -0.45
N GLN A 125 -2.01 27.49 0.27
CA GLN A 125 -0.99 26.69 0.90
C GLN A 125 -0.34 25.83 -0.18
N HIS A 126 0.81 26.27 -0.71
CA HIS A 126 1.67 25.38 -1.48
C HIS A 126 2.14 24.26 -0.57
N LYS A 127 1.40 23.15 -0.60
CA LYS A 127 1.83 21.88 -0.01
C LYS A 127 2.94 21.34 -0.91
N LYS A 128 4.15 21.88 -0.78
CA LYS A 128 5.38 21.23 -1.27
C LYS A 128 5.64 20.01 -0.40
N GLU A 129 4.74 19.05 -0.46
CA GLU A 129 5.03 17.69 -0.03
C GLU A 129 5.84 17.05 -1.14
N ASN A 130 7.16 17.24 -1.09
CA ASN A 130 8.02 16.17 -1.54
C ASN A 130 7.70 14.99 -0.61
N ALA A 131 6.75 14.14 -0.99
CA ALA A 131 6.27 13.02 -0.17
C ALA A 131 7.42 12.14 0.36
N LEU A 132 8.53 12.10 -0.38
CA LEU A 132 9.78 11.43 0.01
C LEU A 132 10.48 12.06 1.23
N PHE A 133 10.40 13.38 1.43
CA PHE A 133 11.09 14.08 2.52
C PHE A 133 10.20 14.25 3.76
N THR A 134 8.89 14.44 3.59
CA THR A 134 7.95 14.55 4.72
C THR A 134 7.84 13.25 5.51
N GLY A 135 8.02 12.08 4.86
CA GLY A 135 8.09 10.79 5.54
C GLY A 135 9.28 10.64 6.50
N LEU A 136 10.39 11.34 6.22
CA LEU A 136 11.59 11.33 7.07
C LEU A 136 11.48 12.29 8.26
N ILE A 137 10.71 13.38 8.13
CA ILE A 137 10.60 14.45 9.15
C ILE A 137 9.36 14.28 10.05
N ASN A 138 8.54 13.24 9.87
CA ASN A 138 7.41 12.98 10.76
C ASN A 138 7.87 12.65 12.20
N PHE A 139 7.99 13.70 13.02
CA PHE A 139 8.28 13.71 14.45
C PHE A 139 7.22 12.99 15.31
N ASN A 140 6.11 12.53 14.72
CA ASN A 140 5.07 11.76 15.42
C ASN A 140 5.36 10.24 15.50
N ARG A 141 6.62 9.81 15.31
CA ARG A 141 7.02 8.40 15.51
C ARG A 141 6.91 7.93 16.96
N GLU A 142 6.82 8.85 17.93
CA GLU A 142 6.79 8.51 19.36
C GLU A 142 5.57 7.68 19.76
N THR A 143 4.40 7.89 19.15
CA THR A 143 3.17 7.14 19.51
C THR A 143 3.05 5.77 18.83
N LYS A 144 3.88 5.47 17.82
CA LYS A 144 3.94 4.16 17.14
C LYS A 144 5.13 3.30 17.56
N TRP A 145 5.83 3.66 18.65
CA TRP A 145 7.05 2.99 19.11
C TRP A 145 6.88 1.47 19.25
N ILE A 146 5.74 1.02 19.80
CA ILE A 146 5.48 -0.41 20.02
C ILE A 146 5.31 -1.18 18.70
N SER A 147 4.54 -0.68 17.71
CA SER A 147 4.36 -1.39 16.43
C SER A 147 5.66 -1.42 15.62
N ASN A 148 6.46 -0.34 15.70
CA ASN A 148 7.75 -0.28 15.01
C ASN A 148 8.78 -1.25 15.61
N ASN A 149 8.74 -1.48 16.93
CA ASN A 149 9.61 -2.46 17.59
C ASN A 149 9.26 -3.91 17.23
N VAL A 150 7.96 -4.24 17.07
CA VAL A 150 7.55 -5.60 16.69
C VAL A 150 8.12 -5.98 15.32
N LEU A 151 8.10 -5.05 14.34
CA LEU A 151 8.67 -5.32 13.02
C LEU A 151 10.19 -5.56 13.09
N ILE A 152 10.92 -4.76 13.86
CA ILE A 152 12.36 -4.96 14.03
C ILE A 152 12.65 -6.32 14.67
N ILE A 153 11.87 -6.69 15.69
CA ILE A 153 11.96 -8.00 16.34
C ILE A 153 11.71 -9.12 15.33
N ILE A 154 10.66 -9.03 14.51
CA ILE A 154 10.35 -10.01 13.45
C ILE A 154 11.51 -10.11 12.47
N LEU A 155 12.10 -8.99 12.03
CA LEU A 155 13.24 -9.00 11.11
C LEU A 155 14.49 -9.64 11.72
N ILE A 156 14.78 -9.36 13.00
CA ILE A 156 15.89 -9.99 13.72
C ILE A 156 15.66 -11.50 13.83
N ILE A 157 14.46 -11.94 14.20
CA ILE A 157 14.10 -13.36 14.27
C ILE A 157 14.22 -14.03 12.90
N THR A 158 13.72 -13.40 11.83
CA THR A 158 13.88 -13.90 10.45
C THR A 158 15.35 -14.04 10.08
N ALA A 159 16.17 -13.04 10.37
CA ALA A 159 17.60 -13.06 10.06
C ALA A 159 18.31 -14.19 10.82
N LEU A 160 18.04 -14.35 12.12
CA LEU A 160 18.58 -15.44 12.93
C LEU A 160 18.13 -16.81 12.41
N ALA A 161 16.84 -16.97 12.09
CA ALA A 161 16.31 -18.21 11.52
C ALA A 161 16.99 -18.56 10.18
N MET A 162 17.20 -17.57 9.30
CA MET A 162 17.90 -17.77 8.03
C MET A 162 19.37 -18.16 8.23
N VAL A 163 20.07 -17.59 9.22
CA VAL A 163 21.44 -17.98 9.57
C VAL A 163 21.47 -19.43 10.09
N VAL A 164 20.58 -19.79 11.01
CA VAL A 164 20.49 -21.17 11.55
C VAL A 164 20.20 -22.16 10.43
N ILE A 165 19.27 -21.85 9.53
CA ILE A 165 18.94 -22.70 8.38
C ILE A 165 20.12 -22.81 7.41
N LYS A 166 20.84 -21.71 7.17
CA LYS A 166 22.04 -21.74 6.33
C LYS A 166 23.12 -22.65 6.93
N LEU A 167 23.35 -22.59 8.23
CA LEU A 167 24.38 -23.39 8.90
C LEU A 167 24.04 -24.89 8.91
N ASN A 168 22.78 -25.25 9.14
CA ASN A 168 22.37 -26.65 9.28
C ASN A 168 21.88 -27.29 7.97
N TYR A 169 21.35 -26.51 7.04
CA TYR A 169 20.63 -26.98 5.85
C TYR A 169 21.04 -26.22 4.56
N ASP A 170 22.32 -25.83 4.42
CA ASP A 170 22.82 -25.01 3.31
C ASP A 170 22.39 -25.51 1.92
N LYS A 171 22.56 -26.80 1.66
CA LYS A 171 22.17 -27.43 0.38
C LYS A 171 20.68 -27.26 0.08
N ARG A 172 19.83 -27.43 1.09
CA ARG A 172 18.37 -27.32 0.97
C ARG A 172 17.95 -25.86 0.81
N LEU A 173 18.55 -24.95 1.58
CA LEU A 173 18.32 -23.52 1.45
C LEU A 173 18.66 -23.03 0.03
N PHE A 174 19.80 -23.44 -0.51
CA PHE A 174 20.19 -23.11 -1.88
C PHE A 174 19.23 -23.72 -2.91
N GLN A 175 18.65 -24.90 -2.66
CA GLN A 175 17.60 -25.44 -3.52
C GLN A 175 16.37 -24.54 -3.56
N VAL A 176 15.92 -24.07 -2.38
CA VAL A 176 14.75 -23.20 -2.25
C VAL A 176 14.98 -21.82 -2.86
N LEU A 177 16.16 -21.22 -2.64
CA LEU A 177 16.49 -19.88 -3.15
C LEU A 177 16.95 -19.84 -4.61
N SER A 178 17.19 -21.00 -5.23
CA SER A 178 17.68 -21.06 -6.61
C SER A 178 16.53 -20.90 -7.61
N PHE A 179 16.49 -19.75 -8.28
CA PHE A 179 15.56 -19.47 -9.38
C PHE A 179 15.55 -20.60 -10.43
N ASN A 180 16.73 -21.05 -10.86
CA ASN A 180 16.83 -22.14 -11.85
C ASN A 180 16.17 -23.43 -11.37
N LYS A 181 16.21 -23.74 -10.06
CA LYS A 181 15.59 -24.95 -9.50
C LYS A 181 14.08 -24.81 -9.32
N VAL A 182 13.62 -23.63 -8.92
CA VAL A 182 12.18 -23.33 -8.79
C VAL A 182 11.50 -23.41 -10.16
N PHE A 183 12.13 -22.84 -11.20
CA PHE A 183 11.56 -22.78 -12.54
C PHE A 183 11.93 -23.95 -13.47
N THR A 184 12.91 -24.79 -13.11
CA THR A 184 13.19 -25.99 -13.92
C THR A 184 12.08 -27.01 -13.76
N THR A 185 11.64 -27.54 -14.90
CA THR A 185 10.73 -28.70 -14.96
C THR A 185 11.51 -30.01 -14.96
N ARG A 186 12.85 -29.99 -15.06
CA ARG A 186 13.66 -31.21 -14.98
C ARG A 186 13.74 -31.68 -13.53
N LEU A 187 13.36 -32.93 -13.34
CA LEU A 187 13.41 -33.60 -12.05
C LEU A 187 14.80 -34.22 -11.88
N ASN A 188 15.43 -34.00 -10.72
CA ASN A 188 16.62 -34.74 -10.35
C ASN A 188 16.18 -36.11 -9.83
N GLU A 189 16.33 -37.15 -10.64
CA GLU A 189 15.85 -38.52 -10.37
C GLU A 189 16.40 -39.11 -9.06
N GLY A 190 17.56 -38.65 -8.59
CA GLY A 190 18.16 -39.09 -7.32
C GLY A 190 17.48 -38.55 -6.05
N ASP A 191 16.74 -37.44 -6.13
CA ASP A 191 16.21 -36.74 -4.94
C ASP A 191 14.78 -37.19 -4.54
N GLN A 192 14.17 -38.10 -5.30
CA GLN A 192 12.75 -38.44 -5.19
C GLN A 192 12.45 -39.68 -4.33
N SER A 193 13.38 -40.60 -4.18
CA SER A 193 13.11 -41.93 -3.61
C SER A 193 13.06 -41.98 -2.08
N ARG A 194 13.45 -40.90 -1.38
CA ARG A 194 13.62 -40.91 0.09
C ARG A 194 12.90 -39.81 0.86
N VAL A 195 12.15 -38.93 0.20
CA VAL A 195 11.51 -37.81 0.89
C VAL A 195 10.30 -38.29 1.68
N ARG A 196 10.32 -38.13 3.00
CA ARG A 196 9.12 -38.28 3.84
C ARG A 196 8.55 -36.90 4.13
N ILE A 197 7.23 -36.82 4.21
CA ILE A 197 6.52 -35.57 4.54
C ILE A 197 6.99 -35.02 5.89
N THR A 198 7.31 -35.92 6.83
CA THR A 198 7.72 -35.62 8.20
C THR A 198 9.23 -35.51 8.38
N ASP A 199 10.02 -35.43 7.30
CA ASP A 199 11.46 -35.18 7.42
C ASP A 199 11.70 -33.86 8.14
N GLN A 200 12.70 -33.83 9.02
CA GLN A 200 13.05 -32.68 9.86
C GLN A 200 13.26 -31.41 9.02
N ASP A 201 13.90 -31.54 7.86
CA ASP A 201 14.08 -30.45 6.90
C ASP A 201 12.72 -29.84 6.49
N ASN A 202 11.76 -30.67 6.10
CA ASN A 202 10.46 -30.19 5.63
C ASN A 202 9.68 -29.50 6.76
N LEU A 203 9.80 -29.98 8.00
CA LEU A 203 9.21 -29.32 9.17
C LEU A 203 9.82 -27.94 9.44
N ILE A 204 11.14 -27.81 9.34
CA ILE A 204 11.85 -26.53 9.56
C ILE A 204 11.49 -25.51 8.48
N PHE A 205 11.53 -25.91 7.20
CA PHE A 205 11.13 -25.03 6.11
C PHE A 205 9.61 -24.74 6.14
N GLY A 206 8.80 -25.69 6.61
CA GLY A 206 7.38 -25.47 6.90
C GLY A 206 7.15 -24.41 7.96
N GLY A 207 7.89 -24.48 9.07
CA GLY A 207 7.87 -23.48 10.14
C GLY A 207 8.31 -22.10 9.64
N LEU A 208 9.38 -22.03 8.84
CA LEU A 208 9.82 -20.78 8.21
C LEU A 208 8.74 -20.21 7.29
N TYR A 209 8.11 -21.05 6.48
CA TYR A 209 7.02 -20.61 5.60
C TYR A 209 5.84 -20.04 6.38
N VAL A 210 5.40 -20.73 7.44
CA VAL A 210 4.33 -20.24 8.34
C VAL A 210 4.73 -18.90 8.93
N PHE A 211 5.94 -18.81 9.50
CA PHE A 211 6.43 -17.59 10.12
C PHE A 211 6.49 -16.40 9.15
N LEU A 212 7.01 -16.60 7.93
CA LEU A 212 7.12 -15.55 6.92
C LEU A 212 5.76 -15.10 6.38
N ILE A 213 4.83 -16.04 6.13
CA ILE A 213 3.46 -15.69 5.73
C ILE A 213 2.76 -14.92 6.83
N SER A 214 2.82 -15.39 8.07
CA SER A 214 2.19 -14.70 9.20
C SER A 214 2.76 -13.30 9.40
N SER A 215 4.08 -13.15 9.23
CA SER A 215 4.75 -11.85 9.29
C SER A 215 4.32 -10.92 8.14
N LEU A 216 4.19 -11.46 6.93
CA LEU A 216 3.68 -10.70 5.78
C LEU A 216 2.24 -10.23 6.01
N VAL A 217 1.34 -11.13 6.44
CA VAL A 217 -0.06 -10.82 6.73
C VAL A 217 -0.16 -9.78 7.84
N TYR A 218 0.64 -9.93 8.90
CA TYR A 218 0.71 -8.96 9.99
C TYR A 218 1.17 -7.59 9.51
N PHE A 219 2.17 -7.50 8.63
CA PHE A 219 2.61 -6.22 8.07
C PHE A 219 1.55 -5.57 7.19
N LEU A 220 0.88 -6.36 6.35
CA LEU A 220 -0.18 -5.87 5.49
C LEU A 220 -1.42 -5.42 6.28
N SER A 221 -1.73 -6.07 7.41
CA SER A 221 -2.93 -5.76 8.20
C SER A 221 -2.86 -4.41 8.93
N PHE A 222 -1.68 -3.92 9.33
CA PHE A 222 -1.55 -2.62 10.00
C PHE A 222 -1.95 -1.42 9.14
N TYR A 223 -1.82 -1.57 7.82
CA TYR A 223 -1.95 -0.47 6.87
C TYR A 223 -2.99 -0.77 5.78
N SER A 224 -3.68 -1.90 5.90
CA SER A 224 -4.77 -2.24 5.00
C SER A 224 -5.94 -1.28 5.22
N PRO A 225 -6.45 -0.62 4.17
CA PRO A 225 -7.71 0.11 4.25
C PRO A 225 -8.91 -0.85 4.43
N TYR A 226 -8.71 -2.13 4.18
CA TYR A 226 -9.70 -3.18 4.39
C TYR A 226 -9.58 -3.72 5.81
N GLU A 227 -10.67 -3.61 6.59
CA GLU A 227 -10.78 -4.26 7.88
C GLU A 227 -10.81 -5.77 7.67
N ILE A 228 -9.66 -6.42 7.84
CA ILE A 228 -9.59 -7.88 7.93
C ILE A 228 -10.25 -8.24 9.26
N SER A 229 -11.52 -8.65 9.22
CA SER A 229 -12.41 -8.86 10.38
C SER A 229 -11.88 -9.79 11.47
N LEU A 230 -10.81 -10.54 11.22
CA LEU A 230 -10.14 -11.41 12.19
C LEU A 230 -9.04 -10.72 13.02
N ILE A 231 -8.65 -9.48 12.70
CA ILE A 231 -7.46 -8.82 13.25
C ILE A 231 -7.90 -7.61 14.08
N SER A 232 -8.01 -7.79 15.40
CA SER A 232 -8.18 -6.69 16.35
C SER A 232 -6.80 -6.21 16.81
N ASN A 233 -6.31 -5.10 16.25
CA ASN A 233 -5.00 -4.43 16.49
C ASN A 233 -4.46 -4.50 17.95
N LYS A 234 -3.95 -5.66 18.38
CA LYS A 234 -3.56 -5.96 19.78
C LYS A 234 -2.15 -6.54 19.85
N GLY A 235 -1.20 -5.99 19.09
CA GLY A 235 0.24 -6.22 19.29
C GLY A 235 0.69 -7.66 19.07
N LEU A 236 1.53 -8.20 19.98
CA LEU A 236 2.15 -9.53 19.85
C LEU A 236 1.17 -10.73 19.95
N PRO A 237 0.16 -10.75 20.85
CA PRO A 237 -0.82 -11.84 20.91
C PRO A 237 -1.52 -12.10 19.58
N GLU A 238 -1.82 -11.04 18.85
CA GLU A 238 -2.43 -11.12 17.53
C GLU A 238 -1.50 -11.75 16.49
N PHE A 239 -0.21 -11.41 16.51
CA PHE A 239 0.77 -12.07 15.65
C PHE A 239 0.82 -13.58 15.89
N PHE A 240 0.77 -14.03 17.15
CA PHE A 240 0.70 -15.46 17.48
C PHE A 240 -0.61 -16.12 17.00
N ASN A 241 -1.74 -15.41 17.07
CA ASN A 241 -3.00 -15.90 16.50
C ASN A 241 -2.89 -16.08 14.98
N ILE A 242 -2.26 -15.14 14.28
CA ILE A 242 -2.02 -15.26 12.82
C ILE A 242 -1.10 -16.45 12.54
N ILE A 243 -0.04 -16.67 13.32
CA ILE A 243 0.82 -17.86 13.22
C ILE A 243 -0.01 -19.14 13.36
N LEU A 244 -0.86 -19.21 14.40
CA LEU A 244 -1.71 -20.37 14.64
C LEU A 244 -2.63 -20.66 13.44
N TRP A 245 -3.33 -19.65 12.91
CA TRP A 245 -4.23 -19.82 11.78
C TRP A 245 -3.50 -20.26 10.51
N VAL A 246 -2.34 -19.67 10.22
CA VAL A 246 -1.52 -20.05 9.06
C VAL A 246 -0.97 -21.48 9.22
N ALA A 247 -0.56 -21.86 10.43
CA ALA A 247 -0.12 -23.22 10.74
C ALA A 247 -1.24 -24.24 10.53
N ILE A 248 -2.45 -23.97 11.06
CA ILE A 248 -3.63 -24.80 10.86
C ILE A 248 -3.95 -24.94 9.36
N GLY A 249 -3.90 -23.82 8.62
CA GLY A 249 -4.10 -23.83 7.16
C GLY A 249 -3.09 -24.71 6.42
N LEU A 250 -1.81 -24.63 6.78
CA LEU A 250 -0.77 -25.49 6.19
C LEU A 250 -0.98 -26.97 6.54
N ILE A 251 -1.29 -27.28 7.81
CA ILE A 251 -1.53 -28.66 8.27
C ILE A 251 -2.75 -29.25 7.54
N SER A 252 -3.85 -28.50 7.50
CA SER A 252 -5.07 -28.89 6.76
C SER A 252 -4.75 -29.18 5.29
N LYS A 253 -3.93 -28.33 4.65
CA LYS A 253 -3.50 -28.53 3.27
C LYS A 253 -2.66 -29.81 3.09
N VAL A 254 -1.71 -30.07 3.98
CA VAL A 254 -0.89 -31.30 3.94
C VAL A 254 -1.76 -32.55 4.13
N VAL A 255 -2.72 -32.51 5.04
CA VAL A 255 -3.68 -33.61 5.26
C VAL A 255 -4.52 -33.85 4.01
N LEU A 256 -5.07 -32.79 3.42
CA LEU A 256 -5.88 -32.86 2.20
C LEU A 256 -5.09 -33.49 1.04
N VAL A 257 -3.88 -33.00 0.77
CA VAL A 257 -2.99 -33.56 -0.26
C VAL A 257 -2.71 -35.04 0.00
N THR A 258 -2.45 -35.42 1.25
CA THR A 258 -2.14 -36.81 1.62
C THR A 258 -3.36 -37.72 1.40
N LEU A 259 -4.56 -37.29 1.83
CA LEU A 259 -5.80 -38.04 1.66
C LEU A 259 -6.11 -38.29 0.18
N PHE A 260 -6.06 -37.26 -0.66
CA PHE A 260 -6.32 -37.42 -2.09
C PHE A 260 -5.24 -38.24 -2.79
N SER A 261 -3.96 -38.07 -2.43
CA SER A 261 -2.87 -38.88 -3.00
C SER A 261 -3.02 -40.37 -2.68
N ASN A 262 -3.53 -40.69 -1.48
CA ASN A 262 -3.82 -42.07 -1.08
C ASN A 262 -5.06 -42.61 -1.81
N LEU A 263 -6.09 -41.80 -2.04
CA LEU A 263 -7.28 -42.17 -2.81
C LEU A 263 -6.92 -42.58 -4.26
N PHE A 264 -5.94 -41.90 -4.86
CA PHE A 264 -5.43 -42.24 -6.20
C PHE A 264 -4.36 -43.35 -6.19
N GLY A 265 -4.10 -43.99 -5.05
CA GLY A 265 -3.20 -45.13 -4.94
C GLY A 265 -1.71 -44.80 -5.09
N ASN A 266 -1.29 -43.54 -4.98
CA ASN A 266 0.11 -43.16 -5.12
C ASN A 266 0.58 -42.23 -4.01
N SER A 267 0.99 -42.82 -2.88
CA SER A 267 1.51 -42.10 -1.71
C SER A 267 2.87 -41.43 -1.92
N LYS A 268 3.61 -41.77 -2.99
CA LYS A 268 4.90 -41.12 -3.30
C LYS A 268 4.71 -39.72 -3.90
N ILE A 269 3.58 -39.48 -4.57
CA ILE A 269 3.28 -38.16 -5.16
C ILE A 269 3.08 -37.12 -4.07
N SER A 270 2.38 -37.42 -2.98
CA SER A 270 2.11 -36.42 -1.92
C SER A 270 3.38 -35.85 -1.32
N ALA A 271 4.37 -36.70 -1.03
CA ALA A 271 5.65 -36.25 -0.48
C ALA A 271 6.41 -35.34 -1.46
N PHE A 272 6.45 -35.73 -2.74
CA PHE A 272 7.04 -34.90 -3.79
C PHE A 272 6.28 -33.58 -3.95
N TYR A 273 4.95 -33.64 -3.99
CA TYR A 273 4.06 -32.50 -4.11
C TYR A 273 4.30 -31.48 -3.01
N ILE A 274 4.25 -31.92 -1.75
CA ILE A 274 4.41 -31.05 -0.58
C ILE A 274 5.80 -30.42 -0.58
N LYS A 275 6.85 -31.20 -0.85
CA LYS A 275 8.23 -30.71 -0.94
C LYS A 275 8.36 -29.60 -1.98
N GLU A 276 7.79 -29.82 -3.16
CA GLU A 276 7.93 -28.89 -4.28
C GLU A 276 7.03 -27.66 -4.13
N MET A 277 5.80 -27.85 -3.63
CA MET A 277 4.90 -26.76 -3.27
C MET A 277 5.55 -25.85 -2.22
N LEU A 278 6.17 -26.43 -1.19
CA LEU A 278 6.86 -25.69 -0.14
C LEU A 278 8.04 -24.91 -0.71
N ASN A 279 8.88 -25.54 -1.54
CA ASN A 279 10.02 -24.90 -2.19
C ASN A 279 9.60 -23.66 -2.99
N ILE A 280 8.61 -23.82 -3.87
CA ILE A 280 8.14 -22.75 -4.75
C ILE A 280 7.48 -21.63 -3.92
N ASN A 281 6.61 -21.97 -2.96
CA ASN A 281 5.96 -21.00 -2.09
C ASN A 281 7.00 -20.18 -1.30
N LEU A 282 7.96 -20.86 -0.67
CA LEU A 282 8.93 -20.21 0.21
C LEU A 282 9.86 -19.28 -0.60
N PHE A 283 10.24 -19.66 -1.82
CA PHE A 283 10.96 -18.78 -2.75
C PHE A 283 10.23 -17.45 -2.98
N PHE A 284 8.94 -17.51 -3.37
CA PHE A 284 8.16 -16.31 -3.64
C PHE A 284 7.89 -15.48 -2.38
N ILE A 285 7.58 -16.13 -1.27
CA ILE A 285 7.29 -15.45 -0.01
C ILE A 285 8.51 -14.76 0.57
N ILE A 286 9.71 -15.36 0.49
CA ILE A 286 10.94 -14.67 0.87
C ILE A 286 11.08 -13.37 0.08
N ILE A 287 10.92 -13.41 -1.24
CA ILE A 287 11.07 -12.23 -2.09
C ILE A 287 10.05 -11.13 -1.70
N ILE A 288 8.77 -11.47 -1.63
CA ILE A 288 7.72 -10.49 -1.27
C ILE A 288 7.95 -9.95 0.13
N PHE A 289 8.28 -10.81 1.10
CA PHE A 289 8.51 -10.42 2.49
C PHE A 289 9.65 -9.40 2.60
N PHE A 290 10.81 -9.68 1.99
CA PHE A 290 11.95 -8.78 2.06
C PHE A 290 11.70 -7.46 1.32
N ILE A 291 11.04 -7.47 0.16
CA ILE A 291 10.70 -6.23 -0.54
C ILE A 291 9.70 -5.40 0.30
N THR A 292 8.68 -6.04 0.88
CA THR A 292 7.71 -5.36 1.75
C THR A 292 8.38 -4.77 2.99
N ALA A 293 9.29 -5.53 3.61
CA ALA A 293 10.07 -5.05 4.75
C ALA A 293 10.97 -3.87 4.38
N LEU A 294 11.63 -3.90 3.22
CA LEU A 294 12.46 -2.79 2.75
C LEU A 294 11.65 -1.53 2.49
N ILE A 295 10.50 -1.66 1.83
CA ILE A 295 9.57 -0.54 1.59
C ILE A 295 9.10 0.06 2.90
N PHE A 296 8.72 -0.79 3.87
CA PHE A 296 8.32 -0.35 5.19
C PHE A 296 9.46 0.37 5.92
N LEU A 297 10.68 -0.15 5.91
CA LEU A 297 11.83 0.47 6.56
C LEU A 297 12.17 1.84 5.95
N TYR A 298 12.02 1.99 4.63
CA TYR A 298 12.32 3.23 3.92
C TYR A 298 11.22 4.29 4.08
N LEU A 299 9.95 3.92 3.91
CA LEU A 299 8.83 4.87 3.93
C LEU A 299 8.21 5.04 5.33
N GLY A 300 8.39 4.07 6.23
CA GLY A 300 7.74 4.03 7.55
C GLY A 300 6.25 3.63 7.51
N PHE A 301 5.69 3.38 6.33
CA PHE A 301 4.33 2.89 6.11
C PHE A 301 4.28 2.08 4.80
N ILE A 302 3.21 1.30 4.61
CA ILE A 302 2.97 0.59 3.36
C ILE A 302 2.04 1.43 2.47
N PRO A 303 2.49 1.92 1.31
CA PRO A 303 1.60 2.65 0.41
C PRO A 303 0.55 1.72 -0.21
N ASN A 304 -0.66 2.22 -0.43
CA ASN A 304 -1.77 1.45 -1.01
C ASN A 304 -1.39 0.79 -2.35
N PHE A 305 -0.60 1.48 -3.17
CA PHE A 305 -0.07 0.92 -4.41
C PHE A 305 0.75 -0.36 -4.18
N TRP A 306 1.63 -0.37 -3.17
CA TRP A 306 2.40 -1.57 -2.83
C TRP A 306 1.51 -2.67 -2.28
N PHE A 307 0.54 -2.35 -1.43
CA PHE A 307 -0.42 -3.33 -0.92
C PHE A 307 -1.14 -4.07 -2.07
N ASN A 308 -1.68 -3.32 -3.03
CA ASN A 308 -2.34 -3.89 -4.21
C ASN A 308 -1.35 -4.70 -5.05
N THR A 309 -0.14 -4.18 -5.27
CA THR A 309 0.92 -4.88 -6.02
C THR A 309 1.32 -6.20 -5.35
N ALA A 310 1.47 -6.21 -4.03
CA ALA A 310 1.80 -7.41 -3.26
C ALA A 310 0.65 -8.43 -3.31
N LEU A 311 -0.61 -7.99 -3.20
CA LEU A 311 -1.78 -8.85 -3.30
C LEU A 311 -1.92 -9.48 -4.70
N PHE A 312 -1.86 -8.66 -5.77
CA PHE A 312 -1.88 -9.17 -7.13
C PHE A 312 -0.66 -10.04 -7.45
N GLY A 313 0.52 -9.69 -6.90
CA GLY A 313 1.73 -10.51 -6.98
C GLY A 313 1.55 -11.88 -6.33
N LEU A 314 0.93 -11.96 -5.15
CA LEU A 314 0.59 -13.23 -4.49
C LEU A 314 -0.38 -14.07 -5.33
N LEU A 315 -1.43 -13.46 -5.88
CA LEU A 315 -2.38 -14.14 -6.77
C LEU A 315 -1.68 -14.67 -8.04
N PHE A 316 -0.83 -13.86 -8.65
CA PHE A 316 -0.04 -14.23 -9.82
C PHE A 316 0.92 -15.38 -9.50
N PHE A 317 1.65 -15.32 -8.38
CA PHE A 317 2.54 -16.39 -7.96
C PHE A 317 1.79 -17.68 -7.59
N TYR A 318 0.59 -17.58 -7.06
CA TYR A 318 -0.28 -18.73 -6.82
C TYR A 318 -0.61 -19.46 -8.13
N LEU A 319 -1.01 -18.72 -9.16
CA LEU A 319 -1.29 -19.28 -10.50
C LEU A 319 -0.03 -19.87 -11.14
N LEU A 320 1.07 -19.12 -11.10
CA LEU A 320 2.36 -19.57 -11.64
C LEU A 320 2.83 -20.85 -10.96
N ARG A 321 2.70 -20.96 -9.64
CA ARG A 321 3.02 -22.17 -8.88
C ARG A 321 2.15 -23.34 -9.30
N LEU A 322 0.84 -23.14 -9.48
CA LEU A 322 -0.07 -24.19 -9.95
C LEU A 322 0.41 -24.75 -11.30
N ILE A 323 0.76 -23.87 -12.23
CA ILE A 323 1.28 -24.24 -13.56
C ILE A 323 2.63 -24.99 -13.43
N LEU A 324 3.55 -24.49 -12.60
CA LEU A 324 4.85 -25.13 -12.40
C LEU A 324 4.72 -26.52 -11.78
N LEU A 325 3.88 -26.67 -10.75
CA LEU A 325 3.60 -27.96 -10.12
C LEU A 325 2.95 -28.93 -11.11
N TYR A 326 2.00 -28.46 -11.91
CA TYR A 326 1.36 -29.27 -12.96
C TYR A 326 2.40 -29.86 -13.90
N PHE A 327 3.29 -29.04 -14.47
CA PHE A 327 4.33 -29.51 -15.38
C PHE A 327 5.39 -30.40 -14.72
N LYS A 328 5.73 -30.15 -13.44
CA LYS A 328 6.68 -31.00 -12.71
C LYS A 328 6.13 -32.38 -12.43
N ILE A 329 4.85 -32.49 -12.04
CA ILE A 329 4.22 -33.79 -11.75
C ILE A 329 3.91 -34.55 -13.04
N LEU A 330 3.52 -33.84 -14.10
CA LEU A 330 3.28 -34.43 -15.42
C LEU A 330 4.53 -35.21 -15.90
N LYS A 331 5.72 -34.66 -15.68
CA LYS A 331 7.00 -35.31 -16.01
C LYS A 331 7.38 -36.48 -15.11
N LEU A 332 6.80 -36.55 -13.92
CA LEU A 332 7.14 -37.56 -12.91
C LEU A 332 6.44 -38.89 -13.15
N SER A 333 5.55 -38.99 -14.15
CA SER A 333 4.62 -40.10 -14.22
C SER A 333 4.14 -40.49 -15.61
N GLY A 334 3.74 -41.77 -15.71
CA GLY A 334 2.80 -42.26 -16.72
C GLY A 334 1.32 -42.08 -16.32
N PHE A 335 0.95 -41.07 -15.53
CA PHE A 335 -0.47 -40.80 -15.22
C PHE A 335 -1.19 -40.24 -16.44
N SER A 336 -2.48 -40.56 -16.55
CA SER A 336 -3.34 -39.86 -17.51
C SER A 336 -3.50 -38.40 -17.08
N ASN A 337 -3.48 -37.50 -18.06
CA ASN A 337 -3.64 -36.05 -17.84
C ASN A 337 -4.93 -35.72 -17.05
N LEU A 338 -5.96 -36.56 -17.16
CA LEU A 338 -7.25 -36.42 -16.48
C LEU A 338 -7.13 -36.57 -14.95
N TYR A 339 -6.41 -37.57 -14.45
CA TYR A 339 -6.24 -37.77 -13.00
C TYR A 339 -5.49 -36.61 -12.37
N LEU A 340 -4.43 -36.16 -13.03
CA LEU A 340 -3.61 -35.05 -12.56
C LEU A 340 -4.43 -33.76 -12.50
N PHE A 341 -5.23 -33.46 -13.53
CA PHE A 341 -6.12 -32.31 -13.51
C PHE A 341 -7.13 -32.37 -12.36
N SER A 342 -7.82 -33.51 -12.18
CA SER A 342 -8.77 -33.69 -11.08
C SER A 342 -8.11 -33.49 -9.70
N TYR A 343 -6.88 -33.98 -9.53
CA TYR A 343 -6.12 -33.82 -8.30
C TYR A 343 -5.79 -32.35 -8.00
N PHE A 344 -5.38 -31.56 -8.99
CA PHE A 344 -5.11 -30.12 -8.81
C PHE A 344 -6.39 -29.33 -8.51
N CYS A 345 -7.50 -29.69 -9.15
CA CYS A 345 -8.79 -29.07 -8.87
C CYS A 345 -9.19 -29.23 -7.40
N THR A 346 -9.08 -30.45 -6.84
CA THR A 346 -9.45 -30.72 -5.45
C THR A 346 -8.46 -30.17 -4.42
N THR A 347 -7.17 -30.20 -4.72
CA THR A 347 -6.13 -29.84 -3.74
C THR A 347 -5.70 -28.38 -3.76
N GLU A 348 -5.88 -27.68 -4.87
CA GLU A 348 -5.45 -26.29 -5.04
C GLU A 348 -6.62 -25.37 -5.41
N ILE A 349 -7.27 -25.63 -6.55
CA ILE A 349 -8.22 -24.66 -7.14
C ILE A 349 -9.43 -24.46 -6.24
N PHE A 350 -10.09 -25.52 -5.76
CA PHE A 350 -11.27 -25.38 -4.90
C PHE A 350 -10.94 -24.71 -3.55
N PRO A 351 -9.94 -25.13 -2.77
CA PRO A 351 -9.56 -24.42 -1.53
C PRO A 351 -9.24 -22.95 -1.76
N PHE A 352 -8.60 -22.61 -2.88
CA PHE A 352 -8.28 -21.24 -3.23
C PHE A 352 -9.52 -20.40 -3.59
N LEU A 353 -10.43 -20.94 -4.41
CA LEU A 353 -11.68 -20.26 -4.75
C LEU A 353 -12.57 -20.05 -3.51
N ILE A 354 -12.61 -21.05 -2.62
CA ILE A 354 -13.30 -20.92 -1.33
C ILE A 354 -12.66 -19.79 -0.52
N GLY A 355 -11.33 -19.78 -0.38
CA GLY A 355 -10.61 -18.72 0.32
C GLY A 355 -10.91 -17.34 -0.27
N LEU A 356 -10.80 -17.17 -1.59
CA LEU A 356 -11.03 -15.90 -2.27
C LEU A 356 -12.46 -15.39 -2.03
N LYS A 357 -13.47 -16.26 -2.06
CA LYS A 357 -14.86 -15.90 -1.78
C LYS A 357 -15.07 -15.38 -0.34
N TYR A 358 -14.35 -15.94 0.63
CA TYR A 358 -14.46 -15.49 2.03
C TYR A 358 -13.66 -14.21 2.31
N PHE A 359 -12.55 -13.98 1.61
CA PHE A 359 -11.68 -12.83 1.82
C PHE A 359 -12.04 -11.59 0.98
N VAL A 360 -12.66 -11.75 -0.19
CA VAL A 360 -13.04 -10.64 -1.10
C VAL A 360 -14.51 -10.23 -0.89
N ARG A 361 -14.95 -10.21 0.37
CA ARG A 361 -16.29 -9.77 0.74
C ARG A 361 -16.20 -8.43 1.44
#